data_AF-A0A4Q3KXK1-F1
#
_entry.id   AF-A0A4Q3KXK1-F1
#
_cell.length_a   1.000
_cell.length_b   1.000
_cell.length_c   1.000
_cell.angle_alpha   90.00
_cell.angle_beta   90.00
_cell.angle_gamma   90.00
#
_symmetry.space_group_name_H-M   'P 1'
#
loop_
_entity.id
_entity.type
_entity.pdbx_description
1 polymer ?
#
loop_
_entity_poly.entity_id
_entity_poly.type
_entity_poly.pdbx_seq_one_letter_code
_entity_poly.pdbx_strand_id
1 'polypeptide(L)'
;MSLQFQSIANLVGPQGISAQSGAGAPTQAIGNVGDIYFDTTNARLYGKKTESGWPTTYVSLVGPTTQATLPNDITGNSITLAPVSGDANAVAITLSNGTTTLFKVDAAGNTAVSGTLKVTGATTLAGLTVANLTNTG
;
A
#
# COMPACT_ATOMS: atom_id res chain seq x y z
N MET A 1 -52.52 -34.30 50.84
CA MET A 1 -51.44 -34.58 49.87
C MET A 1 -50.77 -33.25 49.57
N SER A 2 -49.70 -32.91 50.29
CA SER A 2 -48.99 -31.64 50.09
C SER A 2 -48.03 -31.78 48.91
N LEU A 3 -48.17 -30.94 47.89
CA LEU A 3 -47.22 -30.84 46.80
C LEU A 3 -46.07 -29.93 47.25
N GLN A 4 -44.85 -30.46 47.32
CA GLN A 4 -43.66 -29.65 47.55
C GLN A 4 -43.15 -29.13 46.20
N PHE A 5 -43.09 -27.81 46.03
CA PHE A 5 -42.35 -27.20 44.94
C PHE A 5 -40.86 -27.29 45.28
N GLN A 6 -40.14 -28.23 44.65
CA GLN A 6 -38.68 -28.22 44.71
C GLN A 6 -38.16 -26.98 43.99
N SER A 7 -37.19 -26.30 44.58
CA SER A 7 -36.49 -25.17 43.97
C SER A 7 -35.97 -25.61 42.60
N ILE A 8 -36.51 -25.03 41.52
CA ILE A 8 -35.93 -25.14 40.19
C ILE A 8 -34.47 -24.69 40.29
N ALA A 9 -33.54 -25.58 39.98
CA ALA A 9 -32.12 -25.27 39.94
C ALA A 9 -31.93 -23.99 39.10
N ASN A 10 -31.07 -23.09 39.56
CA ASN A 10 -30.65 -21.91 38.80
C ASN A 10 -30.32 -22.32 37.37
N LEU A 11 -31.23 -22.07 36.42
CA LEU A 11 -30.92 -22.17 35.00
C LEU A 11 -30.07 -20.95 34.68
N VAL A 12 -28.77 -21.06 34.95
CA VAL A 12 -27.81 -20.14 34.38
C VAL A 12 -27.89 -20.38 32.88
N GLY A 13 -28.31 -19.36 32.12
CA GLY A 13 -28.27 -19.44 30.66
C GLY A 13 -26.85 -19.76 30.17
N PRO A 14 -26.67 -20.25 28.93
CA PRO A 14 -25.34 -20.47 28.39
C PRO A 14 -24.49 -19.21 28.61
N GLN A 15 -23.30 -19.37 29.20
CA GLN A 15 -22.37 -18.27 29.38
C GLN A 15 -22.19 -17.57 28.02
N GLY A 16 -22.43 -16.26 27.97
CA GLY A 16 -22.34 -15.49 26.74
C GLY A 16 -20.95 -15.65 26.12
N ILE A 17 -20.90 -15.71 24.79
CA ILE A 17 -19.63 -15.63 24.05
C ILE A 17 -18.96 -14.31 24.43
N SER A 18 -17.80 -14.34 25.08
CA SER A 18 -17.05 -13.14 25.39
C SER A 18 -16.02 -12.87 24.29
N ALA A 19 -15.81 -11.59 24.00
CA ALA A 19 -14.78 -11.13 23.09
C ALA A 19 -13.53 -10.83 23.89
N GLN A 20 -12.45 -11.56 23.62
CA GLN A 20 -11.14 -11.34 24.21
C GLN A 20 -10.24 -10.54 23.25
N SER A 21 -9.26 -9.82 23.78
CA SER A 21 -8.27 -9.13 22.94
C SER A 21 -6.89 -9.13 23.58
N GLY A 22 -5.85 -9.02 22.75
CA GLY A 22 -4.48 -8.98 23.21
C GLY A 22 -3.48 -8.82 22.07
N ALA A 23 -2.22 -8.65 22.43
CA ALA A 23 -1.13 -8.50 21.48
C ALA A 23 -0.68 -9.87 20.95
N GLY A 24 -0.78 -10.09 19.64
CA GLY A 24 -0.39 -11.34 19.00
C GLY A 24 -1.46 -12.44 19.08
N ALA A 25 -1.12 -13.61 18.55
CA ALA A 25 -2.01 -14.76 18.49
C ALA A 25 -2.40 -15.25 19.90
N PRO A 26 -3.66 -15.70 20.11
CA PRO A 26 -4.12 -16.10 21.43
C PRO A 26 -3.44 -17.40 21.88
N THR A 27 -3.07 -17.46 23.16
CA THR A 27 -2.55 -18.68 23.79
C THR A 27 -3.69 -19.52 24.37
N GLN A 28 -3.43 -20.81 24.63
CA GLN A 28 -4.44 -21.72 25.17
C GLN A 28 -4.95 -21.31 26.56
N ALA A 29 -4.18 -20.50 27.31
CA ALA A 29 -4.56 -19.98 28.63
C ALA A 29 -5.60 -18.84 28.57
N ILE A 30 -5.79 -18.20 27.41
CA ILE A 30 -6.69 -17.05 27.26
C ILE A 30 -8.10 -17.53 26.88
N GLY A 31 -9.11 -17.00 27.57
CA GLY A 31 -10.54 -17.21 27.26
C GLY A 31 -11.08 -18.60 27.56
N ASN A 32 -12.39 -18.74 27.47
CA ASN A 32 -13.15 -19.97 27.64
C ASN A 32 -13.59 -20.53 26.29
N VAL A 33 -13.98 -21.81 26.26
CA VAL A 33 -14.60 -22.43 25.08
C VAL A 33 -15.83 -21.62 24.67
N GLY A 34 -15.90 -21.23 23.40
CA GLY A 34 -16.93 -20.37 22.83
C GLY A 34 -16.50 -18.93 22.57
N ASP A 35 -15.45 -18.42 23.24
CA ASP A 35 -14.98 -17.03 23.09
C ASP A 35 -14.38 -16.75 21.71
N ILE A 36 -14.45 -15.50 21.26
CA ILE A 36 -13.71 -14.99 20.09
C ILE A 36 -12.51 -14.15 20.54
N TYR A 37 -11.49 -13.99 19.70
CA TYR A 37 -10.28 -13.23 20.06
C TYR A 37 -9.83 -12.24 18.98
N PHE A 38 -9.50 -11.03 19.41
CA PHE A 38 -8.94 -9.96 18.59
C PHE A 38 -7.44 -9.77 18.87
N ASP A 39 -6.59 -10.10 17.89
CA ASP A 39 -5.16 -9.77 17.91
C ASP A 39 -4.99 -8.31 17.47
N THR A 40 -4.66 -7.45 18.43
CA THR A 40 -4.52 -6.00 18.21
C THR A 40 -3.23 -5.62 17.50
N THR A 41 -2.20 -6.48 17.53
CA THR A 41 -0.91 -6.23 16.88
C THR A 41 -0.98 -6.49 15.39
N ASN A 42 -1.62 -7.60 15.00
CA ASN A 42 -1.69 -8.01 13.60
C ASN A 42 -3.06 -7.72 12.95
N ALA A 43 -3.98 -7.10 13.69
CA ALA A 43 -5.35 -6.85 13.28
C ALA A 43 -6.04 -8.12 12.75
N ARG A 44 -6.06 -9.18 13.56
CA ARG A 44 -6.67 -10.47 13.20
C ARG A 44 -7.82 -10.81 14.14
N LEU A 45 -8.88 -11.39 13.59
CA LEU A 45 -9.99 -11.98 14.34
C LEU A 45 -9.91 -13.50 14.26
N TYR A 46 -9.76 -14.14 15.41
CA TYR A 46 -9.79 -15.58 15.59
C TYR A 46 -11.21 -16.03 15.91
N GLY A 47 -11.63 -17.14 15.28
CA GLY A 47 -12.93 -17.76 15.54
C GLY A 47 -13.04 -18.36 16.94
N LYS A 48 -14.21 -18.92 17.25
CA LYS A 48 -14.53 -19.44 18.59
C LYS A 48 -13.49 -20.44 19.11
N LYS A 49 -13.05 -20.29 20.36
CA LYS A 49 -12.22 -21.28 21.04
C LYS A 49 -12.99 -22.58 21.22
N THR A 50 -12.36 -23.72 20.95
CA THR A 50 -12.90 -25.07 21.22
C THR A 50 -12.15 -25.71 22.38
N GLU A 51 -12.56 -26.91 22.80
CA GLU A 51 -11.81 -27.68 23.80
C GLU A 51 -10.36 -27.97 23.36
N SER A 52 -10.12 -28.07 22.05
CA SER A 52 -8.78 -28.22 21.47
C SER A 52 -7.97 -26.90 21.46
N GLY A 53 -8.59 -25.77 21.79
CA GLY A 53 -7.96 -24.45 21.81
C GLY A 53 -8.48 -23.50 20.73
N TRP A 54 -7.69 -22.47 20.41
CA TRP A 54 -8.02 -21.48 19.40
C TRP A 54 -7.81 -22.03 17.99
N PRO A 55 -8.68 -21.70 17.02
CA PRO A 55 -8.42 -22.01 15.61
C PRO A 55 -7.09 -21.41 15.13
N THR A 56 -6.38 -22.13 14.26
CA THR A 56 -5.15 -21.62 13.63
C THR A 56 -5.43 -20.67 12.47
N THR A 57 -6.67 -20.64 11.97
CA THR A 57 -7.15 -19.73 10.95
C THR A 57 -7.74 -18.47 11.56
N TYR A 58 -7.65 -17.36 10.81
CA TYR A 58 -8.13 -16.05 11.24
C TYR A 58 -8.65 -15.22 10.06
N VAL A 59 -9.44 -14.20 10.36
CA VAL A 59 -9.85 -13.15 9.42
C VAL A 59 -8.93 -11.95 9.61
N SER A 60 -8.35 -11.44 8.53
CA SER A 60 -7.64 -10.16 8.55
C SER A 60 -8.64 -9.02 8.65
N LEU A 61 -8.45 -8.12 9.61
CA LEU A 61 -9.26 -6.91 9.79
C LEU A 61 -8.66 -5.70 9.05
N VAL A 62 -7.45 -5.84 8.54
CA VAL A 62 -6.88 -4.89 7.59
C VAL A 62 -7.13 -5.38 6.17
N GLY A 63 -7.60 -4.46 5.33
CA GLY A 63 -7.75 -4.70 3.90
C GLY A 63 -6.40 -5.01 3.24
N PRO A 64 -6.39 -5.49 1.99
CA PRO A 64 -5.15 -5.70 1.26
C PRO A 64 -4.34 -4.40 1.25
N THR A 65 -3.10 -4.45 1.73
CA THR A 65 -2.16 -3.33 1.61
C THR A 65 -1.67 -3.30 0.16
N THR A 66 -2.48 -2.79 -0.75
CA THR A 66 -1.94 -2.33 -2.04
C THR A 66 -1.23 -1.01 -1.75
N GLN A 67 0.03 -1.10 -1.32
CA GLN A 67 0.94 0.00 -1.59
C GLN A 67 1.03 0.07 -3.12
N ALA A 68 0.41 1.08 -3.71
CA ALA A 68 0.60 1.36 -5.12
C ALA A 68 2.07 1.70 -5.31
N THR A 69 2.88 0.73 -5.70
CA THR A 69 4.11 1.01 -6.41
C THR A 69 3.64 1.63 -7.72
N LEU A 70 3.59 2.96 -7.80
CA LEU A 70 3.51 3.60 -9.10
C LEU A 70 4.74 3.11 -9.85
N PRO A 71 4.59 2.40 -10.98
CA PRO A 71 5.74 2.00 -11.77
C PRO A 71 6.56 3.26 -12.02
N ASN A 72 7.85 3.22 -11.71
CA ASN A 72 8.84 4.18 -12.20
C ASN A 72 9.06 4.03 -13.72
N ASP A 73 8.07 3.46 -14.43
CA ASP A 73 8.13 3.03 -15.79
C ASP A 73 6.98 3.69 -16.56
N ILE A 74 7.33 4.32 -17.66
CA ILE A 74 6.43 5.03 -18.58
C ILE A 74 5.71 4.01 -19.49
N THR A 75 6.09 2.74 -19.43
CA THR A 75 5.49 1.67 -20.23
C THR A 75 3.98 1.58 -19.97
N GLY A 76 3.19 2.06 -20.93
CA GLY A 76 1.72 2.10 -20.87
C GLY A 76 1.11 3.48 -20.56
N ASN A 77 1.92 4.48 -20.22
CA ASN A 77 1.46 5.85 -19.98
C ASN A 77 1.98 6.79 -21.08
N SER A 78 1.07 7.55 -21.70
CA SER A 78 1.48 8.64 -22.61
C SER A 78 1.93 9.86 -21.80
N ILE A 79 3.13 10.37 -22.06
CA ILE A 79 3.54 11.70 -21.59
C ILE A 79 3.00 12.73 -22.58
N THR A 80 2.22 13.69 -22.10
CA THR A 80 1.82 14.87 -22.88
C THR A 80 2.80 16.00 -22.61
N LEU A 81 3.49 16.46 -23.65
CA LEU A 81 4.31 17.66 -23.62
C LEU A 81 3.45 18.83 -24.11
N ALA A 82 3.20 19.81 -23.25
CA ALA A 82 2.46 21.01 -23.61
C ALA A 82 3.25 22.27 -23.23
N PRO A 83 3.19 23.34 -24.04
CA PRO A 83 3.73 24.63 -23.65
C PRO A 83 3.00 25.15 -22.42
N VAL A 84 3.73 25.81 -21.50
CA VAL A 84 3.14 26.47 -20.35
C VAL A 84 2.70 27.88 -20.75
N SER A 85 1.42 28.18 -20.59
CA SER A 85 0.90 29.53 -20.81
C SER A 85 1.60 30.53 -19.88
N GLY A 86 2.24 31.55 -20.45
CA GLY A 86 2.96 32.59 -19.70
C GLY A 86 4.44 32.31 -19.42
N ASP A 87 4.97 31.14 -19.81
CA ASP A 87 6.41 30.84 -19.72
C ASP A 87 6.88 30.07 -20.95
N ALA A 88 7.44 30.81 -21.92
CA ALA A 88 7.91 30.26 -23.19
C ALA A 88 9.09 29.28 -23.04
N ASN A 89 9.71 29.21 -21.85
CA ASN A 89 10.86 28.35 -21.57
C ASN A 89 10.49 27.14 -20.70
N ALA A 90 9.20 26.94 -20.44
CA ALA A 90 8.70 25.83 -19.64
C ALA A 90 7.88 24.86 -20.48
N VAL A 91 8.18 23.57 -20.30
CA VAL A 91 7.37 22.45 -20.81
C VAL A 91 6.74 21.76 -19.60
N ALA A 92 5.41 21.66 -19.59
CA ALA A 92 4.69 20.88 -18.59
C ALA A 92 4.78 19.40 -18.96
N ILE A 93 5.24 18.57 -18.00
CA ILE A 93 5.12 17.12 -18.07
C ILE A 93 3.97 16.72 -17.17
N THR A 94 2.87 16.32 -17.79
CA THR A 94 1.69 15.79 -17.11
C THR A 94 1.69 14.27 -17.24
N LEU A 95 1.67 13.60 -16.09
CA LEU A 95 1.51 12.15 -16.00
C LEU A 95 0.03 11.78 -16.18
N SER A 96 -0.23 10.53 -16.57
CA SER A 96 -1.60 10.00 -16.75
C SER A 96 -2.47 10.05 -15.48
N ASN A 97 -1.85 10.18 -14.31
CA ASN A 97 -2.53 10.38 -13.03
C ASN A 97 -2.90 11.86 -12.75
N GLY A 98 -2.64 12.78 -13.67
CA GLY A 98 -2.92 14.22 -13.54
C GLY A 98 -1.83 15.02 -12.82
N THR A 99 -0.74 14.40 -12.39
CA THR A 99 0.39 15.12 -11.75
C THR A 99 1.19 15.86 -12.82
N THR A 100 1.33 17.18 -12.68
CA THR A 100 2.14 18.01 -13.57
C THR A 100 3.42 18.46 -12.88
N THR A 101 4.56 18.19 -13.50
CA THR A 101 5.87 18.76 -13.13
C THR A 101 6.35 19.69 -14.24
N LEU A 102 7.08 20.75 -13.91
CA LEU A 102 7.62 21.68 -14.91
C LEU A 102 9.08 21.35 -15.19
N PHE A 103 9.41 21.03 -16.43
CA PHE A 103 10.79 21.08 -16.90
C PHE A 103 11.05 22.52 -17.29
N LYS A 104 11.75 23.24 -16.39
CA LYS A 104 12.25 24.58 -16.70
C LYS A 104 13.59 24.42 -17.39
N VAL A 105 13.68 24.84 -18.64
CA VAL A 105 14.97 25.12 -19.27
C VAL A 105 15.36 26.49 -18.76
N ASP A 106 16.13 26.56 -17.67
CA ASP A 106 16.61 27.85 -17.20
C ASP A 106 17.59 28.46 -18.23
N ALA A 107 17.80 29.78 -18.14
CA ALA A 107 18.67 30.50 -19.06
C ALA A 107 20.16 30.08 -18.95
N ALA A 108 20.52 29.21 -18.00
CA ALA A 108 21.86 28.64 -17.88
C ALA A 108 22.07 27.44 -18.83
N GLY A 109 21.02 27.02 -19.55
CA GLY A 109 21.09 25.92 -20.50
C GLY A 109 21.12 24.58 -19.78
N ASN A 110 20.45 23.61 -20.38
CA ASN A 110 20.33 22.24 -19.89
C ASN A 110 21.72 21.57 -19.86
N THR A 111 22.51 21.80 -18.81
CA THR A 111 23.94 21.42 -18.72
C THR A 111 24.14 19.95 -18.35
N ALA A 112 23.07 19.23 -18.00
CA ALA A 112 23.10 17.81 -17.71
C ALA A 112 21.88 17.09 -18.33
N VAL A 113 22.09 16.42 -19.46
CA VAL A 113 21.19 15.35 -19.92
C VAL A 113 21.83 14.04 -19.45
N SER A 114 21.29 13.45 -18.39
CA SER A 114 21.70 12.11 -17.97
C SER A 114 21.08 11.08 -18.92
N GLY A 115 21.90 10.37 -19.70
CA GLY A 115 21.46 9.30 -20.62
C GLY A 115 21.91 9.52 -22.07
N THR A 116 21.55 8.58 -22.95
CA THR A 116 21.92 8.62 -24.38
C THR A 116 20.88 9.41 -25.17
N LEU A 117 21.29 10.53 -25.76
CA LEU A 117 20.47 11.26 -26.73
C LEU A 117 20.71 10.66 -28.13
N LYS A 118 19.74 9.89 -28.64
CA LYS A 118 19.79 9.42 -30.04
C LYS A 118 19.36 10.56 -30.95
N VAL A 119 20.32 11.20 -31.61
CA VAL A 119 20.06 12.25 -32.60
C VAL A 119 20.28 11.71 -34.00
N THR A 120 19.22 11.65 -34.81
CA THR A 120 19.31 11.29 -36.24
C THR A 120 19.02 12.54 -37.07
N GLY A 121 19.95 12.93 -37.95
CA GLY A 121 19.70 13.98 -38.96
C GLY A 121 19.94 15.43 -38.52
N ALA A 122 20.39 15.70 -37.29
CA ALA A 122 20.82 17.04 -36.91
C ALA A 122 22.24 17.33 -37.42
N THR A 123 22.47 18.51 -38.01
CA THR A 123 23.77 18.94 -38.54
C THR A 123 24.61 19.73 -37.54
N THR A 124 24.04 20.20 -36.42
CA THR A 124 24.75 20.98 -35.39
C THR A 124 24.23 20.70 -33.99
N LEU A 125 25.12 20.28 -33.07
CA LEU A 125 24.92 20.26 -31.63
C LEU A 125 25.93 21.22 -30.99
N ALA A 126 25.55 22.50 -30.84
CA ALA A 126 26.42 23.52 -30.28
C ALA A 126 26.39 23.53 -28.74
N GLY A 127 27.51 23.89 -28.10
CA GLY A 127 27.56 24.14 -26.65
C GLY A 127 27.65 22.91 -25.73
N LEU A 128 27.86 21.71 -26.27
CA LEU A 128 28.01 20.50 -25.47
C LEU A 128 29.47 20.26 -25.08
N THR A 129 29.75 20.08 -23.79
CA THR A 129 31.03 19.55 -23.31
C THR A 129 30.94 18.03 -23.25
N VAL A 130 31.56 17.31 -24.18
CA VAL A 130 31.56 15.84 -24.21
C VAL A 130 32.85 15.31 -23.60
N ALA A 131 32.78 14.68 -22.42
CA ALA A 131 33.98 14.27 -21.68
C ALA A 131 34.58 12.92 -22.11
N ASN A 132 33.93 12.12 -22.97
CA ASN A 132 34.42 10.80 -23.41
C ASN A 132 33.88 10.43 -24.79
N LEU A 133 34.53 10.89 -25.86
CA LEU A 133 34.15 10.55 -27.23
C LEU A 133 34.94 9.32 -27.71
N THR A 134 34.24 8.21 -28.00
CA THR A 134 34.75 7.16 -28.89
C THR A 134 34.08 7.33 -30.25
N ASN A 135 34.85 7.83 -31.23
CA ASN A 135 34.42 7.87 -32.63
C ASN A 135 34.73 6.51 -33.28
N THR A 136 33.70 5.76 -33.68
CA THR A 136 33.87 4.44 -34.32
C THR A 136 33.79 4.46 -35.85
N GLY A 137 33.66 5.64 -36.48
CA GLY A 137 33.49 5.75 -37.93
C GLY A 137 32.12 5.30 -38.43
#